data_AF-A0A1W9W4M7-F1
#
_entry.id   AF-A0A1W9W4M7-F1
#
_cell.length_a   1.000
_cell.length_b   1.000
_cell.length_c   1.000
_cell.angle_alpha   90.00
_cell.angle_beta   90.00
_cell.angle_gamma   90.00
#
_symmetry.space_group_name_H-M   'P 1'
#
loop_
_entity.id
_entity.type
_entity.pdbx_description
1 polymer ?
#
loop_
_entity_poly.entity_id
_entity_poly.type
_entity_poly.pdbx_seq_one_letter_code
_entity_poly.pdbx_strand_id
1 'polypeptide(L)'
;MKIKLVHEFVDESLADKTRWFSSLTVAERIAWLDDLGYDTAELVTPDGLVAVKFLIFENGIKIDVMLNIPGLDFVTAWANRETMYVGEQVFYIISKTDLIASKLASGRKKDLTDVVALQESQS
;
A
#
# COMPACT_ATOMS: atom_id res chain seq x y z
N MET A 1 2.96 -20.09 -27.24
CA MET A 1 1.93 -19.07 -27.50
C MET A 1 2.18 -17.94 -26.51
N LYS A 2 2.86 -16.86 -26.93
CA LYS A 2 3.12 -15.68 -26.08
C LYS A 2 1.88 -14.79 -26.18
N ILE A 3 1.03 -14.79 -25.16
CA ILE A 3 0.03 -13.75 -25.00
C ILE A 3 0.72 -12.62 -24.25
N LYS A 4 0.95 -11.52 -24.96
CA LYS A 4 1.49 -10.27 -24.43
C LYS A 4 0.26 -9.44 -24.03
N LEU A 5 -0.27 -9.64 -22.82
CA LEU A 5 -1.29 -8.75 -22.27
C LEU A 5 -0.58 -7.54 -21.68
N VAL A 6 -0.20 -6.60 -22.56
CA VAL A 6 -0.03 -5.21 -22.14
C VAL A 6 -1.44 -4.64 -22.09
N HIS A 7 -2.04 -4.61 -20.90
CA HIS A 7 -3.25 -3.82 -20.72
C HIS A 7 -2.84 -2.35 -20.61
N GLU A 8 -2.89 -1.64 -21.74
CA GLU A 8 -3.00 -0.18 -21.75
C GLU A 8 -4.40 0.19 -21.25
N PHE A 9 -4.51 0.51 -19.96
CA PHE A 9 -5.75 1.04 -19.36
C PHE A 9 -5.85 2.54 -19.62
N VAL A 10 -6.21 2.89 -20.86
CA VAL A 10 -6.49 4.26 -21.27
C VAL A 10 -7.92 4.62 -20.88
N ASP A 11 -8.08 5.66 -20.06
CA ASP A 11 -9.32 6.41 -19.82
C ASP A 11 -10.39 5.81 -18.87
N GLU A 12 -9.99 5.29 -17.71
CA GLU A 12 -10.93 4.98 -16.61
C GLU A 12 -10.54 5.68 -15.30
N SER A 13 -11.53 6.20 -14.58
CA SER A 13 -11.35 6.91 -13.31
C SER A 13 -10.84 5.96 -12.22
N LEU A 14 -10.03 6.48 -11.28
CA LEU A 14 -9.56 5.70 -10.13
C LEU A 14 -10.71 5.12 -9.30
N ALA A 15 -11.86 5.81 -9.24
CA ALA A 15 -13.04 5.35 -8.52
C ALA A 15 -13.67 4.11 -9.17
N ASP A 16 -13.71 4.04 -10.50
CA ASP A 16 -14.23 2.90 -11.24
C ASP A 16 -13.31 1.68 -11.09
N LYS A 17 -11.99 1.92 -11.09
CA LYS A 17 -10.97 0.89 -10.83
C LYS A 17 -11.10 0.28 -9.44
N THR A 18 -11.26 1.12 -8.41
CA THR A 18 -11.46 0.66 -7.03
C THR A 18 -12.78 -0.11 -6.91
N ARG A 19 -13.85 0.35 -7.55
CA ARG A 19 -15.15 -0.31 -7.50
C ARG A 19 -15.11 -1.69 -8.17
N TRP A 20 -14.50 -1.80 -9.34
CA TRP A 20 -14.32 -3.06 -10.04
C TRP A 20 -13.47 -4.04 -9.23
N PHE A 21 -12.29 -3.62 -8.77
CA PHE A 21 -11.41 -4.50 -7.99
C PHE A 21 -12.10 -4.94 -6.69
N SER A 22 -12.88 -4.06 -6.06
CA SER A 22 -13.65 -4.36 -4.87
C SER A 22 -14.85 -5.29 -5.12
N SER A 23 -15.31 -5.41 -6.36
CA SER A 23 -16.41 -6.31 -6.74
C SER A 23 -15.96 -7.76 -6.93
N LEU A 24 -14.66 -8.00 -7.12
CA LEU A 24 -14.08 -9.33 -7.28
C LEU A 24 -14.08 -10.09 -5.96
N THR A 25 -14.34 -11.40 -6.04
CA THR A 25 -14.09 -12.34 -4.94
C THR A 25 -12.59 -12.43 -4.64
N VAL A 26 -12.23 -12.93 -3.46
CA VAL A 26 -10.83 -13.11 -3.08
C VAL A 26 -10.07 -14.00 -4.07
N ALA A 27 -10.71 -15.08 -4.54
CA ALA A 27 -10.13 -15.99 -5.53
C ALA A 27 -9.86 -15.32 -6.88
N GLU A 28 -10.79 -14.50 -7.36
CA GLU A 28 -10.62 -13.74 -8.62
C GLU A 28 -9.50 -12.71 -8.52
N ARG A 29 -9.36 -12.04 -7.36
CA ARG A 29 -8.26 -11.11 -7.13
C ARG A 29 -6.90 -11.82 -7.12
N ILE A 30 -6.81 -12.98 -6.46
CA ILE A 30 -5.58 -13.78 -6.44
C ILE A 30 -5.20 -14.22 -7.85
N ALA A 31 -6.16 -14.75 -8.62
CA ALA A 31 -5.91 -15.17 -10.00
C ALA A 31 -5.47 -14.00 -10.90
N TRP A 32 -6.09 -12.83 -10.73
CA TRP A 32 -5.70 -11.63 -11.46
C TRP A 32 -4.30 -11.13 -11.09
N LEU A 33 -3.93 -11.20 -9.80
CA LEU A 33 -2.59 -10.84 -9.33
C LEU A 33 -1.52 -11.83 -9.81
N ASP A 34 -1.85 -13.14 -9.83
CA ASP A 34 -0.96 -14.20 -10.34
C ASP A 34 -0.70 -14.05 -11.85
N ASP A 35 -1.73 -13.73 -12.64
CA ASP A 35 -1.60 -13.45 -14.08
C ASP A 35 -0.68 -12.25 -14.38
N LEU A 36 -0.66 -11.27 -13.47
CA LEU A 36 0.25 -10.13 -13.53
C LEU A 36 1.65 -10.41 -12.96
N GLY A 37 1.91 -11.63 -12.47
CA GLY A 37 3.21 -12.05 -11.94
C GLY A 37 3.50 -11.58 -10.51
N TYR A 38 2.48 -11.21 -9.73
CA TYR A 38 2.64 -10.86 -8.33
C TYR A 38 2.59 -12.10 -7.42
N ASP A 39 3.49 -12.18 -6.44
CA ASP A 39 3.43 -13.20 -5.41
C ASP A 39 2.28 -12.91 -4.43
N THR A 40 1.28 -13.78 -4.42
CA THR A 40 0.04 -13.63 -3.64
C THR A 40 0.04 -14.40 -2.32
N ALA A 41 1.07 -15.21 -2.05
CA ALA A 41 1.10 -16.11 -0.89
C ALA A 41 1.12 -15.37 0.46
N GLU A 42 1.61 -14.13 0.49
CA GLU A 42 1.62 -13.27 1.70
C GLU A 42 0.35 -12.40 1.86
N LEU A 43 -0.57 -12.40 0.89
CA LEU A 43 -1.63 -11.39 0.77
C LEU A 43 -2.98 -11.83 1.38
N VAL A 44 -3.14 -13.13 1.60
CA VAL A 44 -4.43 -13.76 1.87
C VAL A 44 -4.41 -14.43 3.24
N THR A 45 -5.32 -14.02 4.11
CA THR A 45 -5.59 -14.72 5.37
C THR A 45 -6.94 -15.45 5.27
N PRO A 46 -7.27 -16.36 6.22
CA PRO A 46 -8.57 -17.02 6.25
C PRO A 46 -9.77 -16.06 6.29
N ASP A 47 -9.58 -14.85 6.80
CA ASP A 47 -10.61 -13.81 6.92
C ASP A 47 -10.69 -12.88 5.68
N GLY A 48 -9.85 -13.11 4.67
CA GLY A 48 -9.82 -12.36 3.41
C GLY A 48 -8.47 -11.73 3.08
N LEU A 49 -8.48 -10.82 2.10
CA LEU A 49 -7.32 -10.07 1.61
C LEU A 49 -6.98 -8.97 2.62
N VAL A 50 -5.89 -9.12 3.36
CA VAL A 50 -5.52 -8.18 4.45
C VAL A 50 -4.66 -7.04 3.94
N ALA A 51 -3.92 -7.27 2.86
CA ALA A 51 -3.16 -6.27 2.13
C ALA A 51 -2.97 -6.77 0.70
N VAL A 52 -2.95 -5.88 -0.29
CA VAL A 52 -2.35 -6.18 -1.59
C VAL A 52 -1.00 -5.49 -1.64
N LYS A 53 0.06 -6.26 -1.37
CA LYS A 53 1.45 -5.85 -1.58
C LYS A 53 1.77 -6.09 -3.04
N PHE A 54 1.52 -5.09 -3.87
CA PHE A 54 2.05 -5.10 -5.23
C PHE A 54 3.56 -4.88 -5.15
N LEU A 55 4.33 -5.95 -5.32
CA LEU A 55 5.77 -5.87 -5.55
C LEU A 55 6.02 -5.43 -6.99
N ILE A 56 6.03 -4.12 -7.23
CA ILE A 56 6.43 -3.61 -8.55
C ILE A 56 7.95 -3.65 -8.61
N PHE A 57 8.49 -4.44 -9.54
CA PHE A 57 9.91 -4.42 -9.90
C PHE A 57 10.08 -3.62 -11.18
N GLU A 58 10.36 -2.33 -11.04
CA GLU A 58 10.75 -1.48 -12.16
C GLU A 58 12.18 -1.01 -11.93
N ASN A 59 13.09 -1.31 -12.87
CA ASN A 59 14.50 -0.93 -12.80
C ASN A 59 15.23 -1.35 -11.51
N GLY A 60 14.80 -2.44 -10.86
CA GLY A 60 15.39 -2.94 -9.60
C GLY A 60 14.86 -2.28 -8.32
N ILE A 61 13.86 -1.41 -8.42
CA ILE A 61 13.17 -0.82 -7.28
C ILE A 61 12.04 -1.75 -6.85
N LYS A 62 11.92 -2.00 -5.55
CA LYS A 62 10.78 -2.70 -4.94
C LYS A 62 9.86 -1.68 -4.28
N ILE A 63 8.61 -1.65 -4.71
CA ILE A 63 7.55 -0.85 -4.09
C ILE A 63 6.63 -1.81 -3.34
N ASP A 64 6.25 -1.47 -2.10
CA ASP A 64 5.21 -2.18 -1.35
C ASP A 64 3.96 -1.28 -1.30
N VAL A 65 2.90 -1.68 -2.01
CA VAL A 65 1.59 -1.00 -1.90
C VAL A 65 0.83 -1.60 -0.72
N MET A 66 0.12 -0.79 0.08
CA MET A 66 -0.66 -1.28 1.21
C MET A 66 -2.08 -0.75 1.10
N LEU A 67 -3.07 -1.65 1.14
CA LEU A 67 -4.50 -1.28 1.10
C LEU A 67 -5.09 -1.04 2.49
N ASN A 68 -4.45 -1.58 3.52
CA ASN A 68 -4.81 -1.39 4.90
C ASN A 68 -3.54 -1.26 5.72
N ILE A 69 -3.51 -0.29 6.62
CA ILE A 69 -2.42 -0.06 7.54
C ILE A 69 -3.03 0.00 8.95
N PRO A 70 -2.66 -0.91 9.87
CA PRO A 70 -3.19 -0.90 11.23
C PRO A 70 -3.05 0.48 11.87
N GLY A 71 -4.11 0.94 12.54
CA GLY A 71 -4.13 2.23 13.22
C GLY A 71 -4.35 3.43 12.31
N LEU A 72 -4.56 3.26 11.00
CA LEU A 72 -4.82 4.34 10.06
C LEU A 72 -6.11 4.15 9.27
N ASP A 73 -6.82 5.26 9.09
CA ASP A 73 -7.85 5.43 8.06
C ASP A 73 -7.26 6.24 6.91
N PHE A 74 -7.44 5.78 5.67
CA PHE A 74 -6.82 6.41 4.50
C PHE A 74 -7.29 7.86 4.30
N VAL A 75 -8.59 8.13 4.44
CA VAL A 75 -9.15 9.47 4.20
C VAL A 75 -8.56 10.47 5.20
N THR A 76 -8.50 10.07 6.46
CA THR A 76 -7.93 10.88 7.55
C THR A 76 -6.43 11.10 7.36
N ALA A 77 -5.66 10.02 7.12
CA ALA A 77 -4.22 10.09 6.92
C ALA A 77 -3.86 10.91 5.66
N TRP A 78 -4.66 10.82 4.60
CA TRP A 78 -4.47 11.60 3.38
C TRP A 78 -4.74 13.09 3.60
N ALA A 79 -5.74 13.43 4.43
CA ALA A 79 -5.99 14.82 4.81
C ALA A 79 -4.81 15.40 5.62
N ASN A 80 -4.17 14.58 6.46
CA ASN A 80 -3.03 14.94 7.30
C ASN A 80 -1.67 14.83 6.60
N ARG A 81 -1.61 14.41 5.33
CA ARG A 81 -0.35 14.14 4.63
C ARG A 81 0.59 15.35 4.66
N GLU A 82 1.88 15.06 4.78
CA GLU A 82 2.94 16.06 4.66
C GLU A 82 3.48 16.07 3.23
N THR A 83 3.91 17.24 2.77
CA THR A 83 4.50 17.42 1.44
C THR A 83 6.01 17.49 1.57
N MET A 84 6.72 16.61 0.86
CA MET A 84 8.18 16.54 0.83
C MET A 84 8.68 16.81 -0.59
N TYR A 85 9.77 17.57 -0.71
CA TYR A 85 10.40 17.88 -1.97
C TYR A 85 11.75 17.16 -2.05
N VAL A 86 11.94 16.36 -3.10
CA VAL A 86 13.22 15.70 -3.39
C VAL A 86 13.64 16.14 -4.79
N GLY A 87 14.55 17.12 -4.84
CA GLY A 87 14.83 17.86 -6.07
C GLY A 87 13.59 18.61 -6.53
N GLU A 88 13.19 18.40 -7.78
CA GLU A 88 11.98 19.00 -8.37
C GLU A 88 10.72 18.14 -8.14
N GLN A 89 10.88 16.93 -7.62
CA GLN A 89 9.76 16.00 -7.41
C GLN A 89 9.08 16.25 -6.06
N VAL A 90 7.75 16.29 -6.09
CA VAL A 90 6.90 16.38 -4.91
C VAL A 90 6.44 14.99 -4.50
N PHE A 91 6.57 14.68 -3.21
CA PHE A 91 6.10 13.47 -2.56
C PHE A 91 5.09 13.81 -1.48
N TYR A 92 4.04 12.99 -1.38
CA TYR A 92 3.10 13.04 -0.27
C TYR A 92 3.36 11.87 0.66
N ILE A 93 3.66 12.17 1.91
CA ILE A 93 3.96 11.17 2.94
C ILE A 93 2.97 11.30 4.09
N ILE A 94 2.74 10.23 4.83
CA ILE A 94 1.90 10.30 6.03
C ILE A 94 2.55 11.22 7.08
N SER A 95 1.72 11.86 7.91
CA SER A 95 2.24 12.70 8.98
C SER A 95 3.05 11.88 9.99
N LYS A 96 3.95 12.53 10.72
CA LYS A 96 4.68 11.87 11.80
C LYS A 96 3.75 11.26 12.86
N THR A 97 2.65 11.95 13.18
CA THR A 97 1.64 11.48 14.15
C THR A 97 0.95 10.21 13.66
N ASP A 98 0.55 10.17 12.38
CA ASP A 98 -0.07 9.00 11.75
C ASP A 98 0.93 7.82 11.68
N LEU A 99 2.20 8.09 11.38
CA LEU A 99 3.25 7.07 11.40
C LEU A 99 3.41 6.43 12.79
N ILE A 100 3.41 7.24 13.86
CA ILE A 100 3.47 6.74 15.23
C ILE A 100 2.24 5.90 15.57
N ALA A 101 1.04 6.39 15.23
CA ALA A 101 -0.22 5.66 15.46
C ALA A 101 -0.20 4.29 14.76
N SER A 102 0.28 4.23 13.52
CA SER A 102 0.39 2.98 12.78
C SER A 102 1.37 1.99 13.42
N LYS A 103 2.54 2.47 13.83
CA LYS A 103 3.57 1.64 14.47
C LYS A 103 3.13 1.09 15.82
N LEU A 104 2.42 1.89 16.61
CA LEU A 104 1.81 1.44 17.86
C LEU A 104 0.76 0.35 17.60
N ALA A 105 -0.11 0.55 16.61
CA ALA A 105 -1.15 -0.41 16.26
C ALA A 105 -0.62 -1.73 15.69
N SER A 106 0.55 -1.72 15.01
CA SER A 106 1.19 -2.95 14.53
C SER A 106 1.72 -3.83 15.68
N GLY A 107 2.14 -3.21 16.78
CA GLY A 107 2.69 -3.87 17.96
C GLY A 107 4.00 -4.65 17.76
N ARG A 108 4.63 -4.57 16.58
CA ARG A 108 5.89 -5.29 16.33
C ARG A 108 7.01 -4.72 17.20
N LYS A 109 7.85 -5.58 17.78
CA LYS A 109 8.97 -5.17 18.64
C LYS A 109 9.82 -4.04 18.03
N LYS A 110 10.12 -4.13 16.73
CA LYS A 110 10.87 -3.10 16.00
C LYS A 110 10.08 -1.78 15.89
N ASP A 111 8.78 -1.84 15.60
CA ASP A 111 7.96 -0.64 15.49
C ASP A 111 7.85 0.10 16.82
N LEU A 112 7.75 -0.62 17.94
CA LEU A 112 7.77 -0.01 19.27
C LEU A 112 9.08 0.71 19.57
N THR A 113 10.23 0.15 19.16
CA THR A 113 11.52 0.85 19.25
C THR A 113 11.54 2.11 18.39
N ASP A 114 11.04 2.03 17.16
CA ASP A 114 11.00 3.19 16.25
C ASP A 114 10.11 4.32 16.80
N VAL A 115 9.00 3.99 17.48
CA VAL A 115 8.10 4.99 18.10
C VAL A 115 8.84 5.83 19.14
N VAL A 116 9.69 5.23 19.97
CA VAL A 116 10.47 5.97 20.98
C VAL A 116 11.35 7.02 20.30
N ALA A 117 12.12 6.63 19.27
CA ALA A 117 12.98 7.55 18.54
C ALA A 117 12.18 8.66 17.82
N LEU A 118 11.00 8.33 17.29
CA LEU A 118 10.11 9.32 16.68
C LEU A 118 9.55 10.32 17.70
N GLN A 119 9.23 9.88 18.92
CA GLN A 119 8.74 10.77 19.98
C GLN A 119 9.84 11.68 20.52
N GLU A 120 11.05 11.18 20.71
CA GLU A 120 12.18 11.99 21.20
C GLU A 120 12.56 13.12 20.22
N SER A 121 12.46 12.86 18.92
CA SER A 121 12.68 13.87 17.87
C SER A 121 11.55 14.91 17.73
N GLN A 122 10.57 14.95 18.63
CA GLN A 122 9.64 16.08 18.79
C GLN A 122 10.14 17.14 19.80
N SER A 123 11.23 16.86 20.54
CA SER A 123 11.77 17.75 21.59
C SER A 123 12.74 18.80 21.06
#